data_AF-A0A6P1AGS3-F1
#
_entry.id   AF-A0A6P1AGS3-F1
#
_cell.length_a   1.000
_cell.length_b   1.000
_cell.length_c   1.000
_cell.angle_alpha   90.00
_cell.angle_beta   90.00
_cell.angle_gamma   90.00
#
_symmetry.space_group_name_H-M   'P 1'
#
loop_
_entity.id
_entity.type
_entity.pdbx_description
1 polymer ?
#
loop_
_entity_poly.entity_id
_entity_poly.type
_entity_poly.pdbx_seq_one_letter_code
_entity_poly.pdbx_strand_id
1 'polypeptide(L)' 'LNIVADLFSKAALHTQILISTQSSSFLDNFDPEDVIAVDRKGKESQFKRLNPTELDAWLEEYSLGEVWEKNIIGGSPH' A
#
# COMPACT_ATOMS: atom_id res chain seq x y z
N LEU A 1 -10.17 1.17 11.50
CA LEU A 1 -9.98 0.59 10.16
C LEU A 1 -9.53 -0.87 10.22
N ASN A 2 -8.84 -1.29 11.27
CA ASN A 2 -8.27 -2.63 11.43
C ASN A 2 -9.32 -3.77 11.34
N ILE A 3 -10.51 -3.61 11.92
CA ILE A 3 -11.61 -4.61 11.78
C ILE A 3 -11.98 -4.84 10.31
N VAL A 4 -12.00 -3.76 9.50
CA VAL A 4 -12.33 -3.87 8.07
C VAL A 4 -11.19 -4.55 7.31
N ALA A 5 -9.93 -4.24 7.64
CA ALA A 5 -8.77 -4.93 7.08
C ALA A 5 -8.78 -6.44 7.39
N ASP A 6 -9.08 -6.82 8.64
CA ASP A 6 -9.21 -8.22 9.05
C ASP A 6 -10.32 -8.95 8.28
N LEU A 7 -11.45 -8.27 8.04
CA LEU A 7 -12.54 -8.84 7.25
C LEU A 7 -12.11 -9.06 5.79
N PHE A 8 -11.37 -8.13 5.20
CA PHE A 8 -10.82 -8.32 3.86
C PHE A 8 -9.81 -9.46 3.81
N SER A 9 -8.90 -9.57 4.78
CA SER A 9 -7.95 -10.67 4.88
C SER A 9 -8.66 -12.03 4.91
N LYS A 10 -9.73 -12.16 5.72
CA LYS A 10 -10.54 -13.39 5.77
C LYS A 10 -11.28 -13.66 4.46
N ALA A 11 -11.87 -12.64 3.84
CA ALA A 11 -12.58 -12.80 2.58
C ALA A 11 -11.64 -13.14 1.41
N ALA A 12 -10.39 -12.65 1.45
CA ALA A 12 -9.37 -12.91 0.44
C ALA A 12 -8.96 -14.39 0.34
N LEU A 13 -9.20 -15.18 1.40
CA LEU A 13 -9.00 -16.64 1.38
C LEU A 13 -9.97 -17.36 0.44
N HIS A 14 -11.08 -16.72 0.06
CA HIS A 14 -12.15 -17.31 -0.74
C HIS A 14 -12.29 -16.68 -2.12
N THR A 15 -11.85 -15.44 -2.31
CA THR A 15 -11.94 -14.72 -3.58
C THR A 15 -10.83 -13.68 -3.69
N GLN A 16 -10.47 -13.32 -4.91
CA GLN A 16 -9.60 -12.17 -5.12
C GLN A 16 -10.32 -10.87 -4.77
N ILE A 17 -9.64 -9.99 -4.04
CA ILE A 17 -10.13 -8.66 -3.65
C ILE A 17 -9.12 -7.62 -4.11
N LEU A 18 -9.61 -6.59 -4.80
CA LEU A 18 -8.82 -5.41 -5.15
C LEU A 18 -9.39 -4.22 -4.41
N ILE A 19 -8.54 -3.50 -3.68
CA ILE A 19 -8.94 -2.35 -2.89
C ILE A 19 -8.14 -1.14 -3.37
N SER A 20 -8.82 -0.04 -3.67
CA SER A 20 -8.20 1.27 -3.86
C SER A 20 -8.40 2.09 -2.58
N THR A 21 -7.34 2.71 -2.10
CA THR A 21 -7.36 3.52 -0.88
C THR A 21 -6.44 4.72 -0.99
N GLN A 22 -6.80 5.82 -0.31
CA GLN A 22 -5.95 6.98 -0.04
C GLN A 22 -5.81 7.21 1.47
N SER A 23 -5.99 6.15 2.26
CA SER A 23 -5.90 6.20 3.72
C SER A 23 -4.61 5.52 4.16
N SER A 24 -3.66 6.31 4.68
CA SER A 24 -2.42 5.82 5.29
C SER A 24 -2.69 4.83 6.42
N SER A 25 -3.60 5.19 7.33
CA SER A 25 -4.02 4.29 8.43
C SER A 25 -4.68 2.99 8.00
N PHE A 26 -5.24 2.92 6.77
CA PHE A 26 -5.69 1.65 6.21
C PHE A 26 -4.54 0.86 5.60
N LEU A 27 -3.63 1.55 4.89
CA LEU A 27 -2.41 0.98 4.32
C LEU A 27 -1.53 0.29 5.38
N ASP A 28 -1.50 0.80 6.61
CA ASP A 28 -0.78 0.22 7.76
C ASP A 28 -1.23 -1.21 8.13
N ASN A 29 -2.32 -1.72 7.56
CA ASN A 29 -2.81 -3.08 7.82
C ASN A 29 -2.41 -4.09 6.73
N PHE A 30 -1.50 -3.71 5.83
CA PHE A 30 -1.06 -4.54 4.70
C PHE A 30 0.47 -4.61 4.64
N ASP A 31 0.96 -5.71 4.08
CA ASP A 31 2.39 -5.89 3.80
C ASP A 31 2.77 -5.29 2.44
N PRO A 32 4.04 -4.89 2.22
CA PRO A 32 4.43 -4.23 0.97
C PRO A 32 4.11 -5.06 -0.28
N GLU A 33 4.28 -6.38 -0.24
CA GLU A 33 3.95 -7.27 -1.35
C GLU A 33 2.48 -7.25 -1.76
N ASP A 34 1.57 -6.86 -0.87
CA ASP A 34 0.13 -6.75 -1.14
C ASP A 34 -0.24 -5.43 -1.84
N VAL A 35 0.69 -4.47 -1.87
CA VAL A 35 0.43 -3.11 -2.30
C VAL A 35 0.95 -2.85 -3.71
N ILE A 36 0.10 -2.21 -4.51
CA ILE A 36 0.47 -1.65 -5.82
C ILE A 36 0.35 -0.14 -5.72
N ALA A 37 1.48 0.56 -5.77
CA ALA A 37 1.50 2.01 -5.92
C ALA A 37 1.17 2.38 -7.38
N VAL A 38 0.33 3.40 -7.54
CA VAL A 38 -0.11 3.87 -8.84
C VAL A 38 0.26 5.33 -9.00
N ASP A 39 1.22 5.60 -9.87
CA ASP A 39 1.63 6.95 -10.23
C ASP A 39 1.10 7.36 -11.60
N ARG A 40 0.96 8.66 -11.81
CA ARG A 40 0.70 9.21 -13.14
C ARG A 40 1.97 9.83 -13.70
N LYS A 41 2.51 9.27 -14.78
CA LYS A 41 3.60 9.89 -15.56
C LYS A 41 3.05 10.43 -16.87
N GLY A 42 2.90 11.75 -16.95
CA GLY A 42 2.26 12.41 -18.09
C GLY A 42 0.79 12.01 -18.26
N LYS A 43 0.48 11.22 -19.30
CA LYS A 43 -0.87 10.71 -19.60
C LYS A 43 -1.06 9.22 -19.26
N GLU A 44 -0.05 8.58 -18.66
CA GLU A 44 -0.05 7.14 -18.40
C GLU A 44 -0.07 6.87 -16.89
N SER A 45 -0.81 5.82 -16.51
CA SER A 45 -0.76 5.25 -15.16
C SER A 45 0.34 4.19 -15.09
N GLN A 46 1.26 4.33 -14.16
CA GLN A 46 2.31 3.37 -13.87
C GLN A 46 1.98 2.64 -12.57
N PHE A 47 1.88 1.31 -12.67
CA PHE A 47 1.58 0.43 -11.56
C PHE A 47 2.87 -0.25 -11.13
N LYS A 48 3.27 -0.10 -9.87
CA LYS A 48 4.44 -0.76 -9.28
C LYS A 48 4.00 -1.52 -8.04
N ARG A 49 4.15 -2.84 -8.04
CA ARG A 49 4.06 -3.63 -6.80
C ARG A 49 5.27 -3.31 -5.93
N LEU A 50 5.06 -3.09 -4.64
CA LEU A 50 6.17 -2.76 -3.76
C LEU A 50 7.06 -3.99 -3.54
N ASN A 51 8.34 -3.71 -3.30
CA ASN A 51 9.34 -4.72 -3.02
C ASN A 51 9.74 -4.56 -1.55
N PRO A 52 9.45 -5.54 -0.67
CA PRO A 52 9.80 -5.46 0.75
C PRO A 52 11.29 -5.13 0.97
N THR A 53 12.18 -5.76 0.21
CA THR A 53 13.64 -5.56 0.33
C THR A 53 14.08 -4.13 -0.02
N GLU A 54 13.36 -3.42 -0.90
CA GLU A 54 13.63 -2.00 -1.19
C GLU A 54 13.19 -1.08 -0.04
N LEU A 55 12.33 -1.58 0.86
CA LEU A 55 11.71 -0.83 1.93
C LEU A 55 12.21 -1.21 3.33
N ASP A 56 13.01 -2.27 3.48
CA ASP A 56 13.50 -2.78 4.77
C ASP A 56 14.02 -1.64 5.67
N ALA A 57 14.95 -0.83 5.18
CA ALA A 57 15.55 0.27 5.95
C ALA A 57 14.53 1.35 6.36
N TRP A 58 13.43 1.52 5.62
CA TRP A 58 12.36 2.46 5.96
C TRP A 58 11.40 1.85 6.97
N LEU A 59 11.09 0.56 6.83
CA LEU A 59 10.16 -0.15 7.71
C LEU A 59 10.75 -0.46 9.09
N GLU A 60 12.07 -0.26 9.29
CA GLU A 60 12.70 -0.25 10.61
C GLU A 60 12.24 0.92 11.49
N GLU A 61 11.93 2.07 10.90
CA GLU A 61 11.61 3.31 11.62
C GLU A 61 10.18 3.82 11.39
N TYR A 62 9.54 3.42 10.29
CA TYR A 62 8.26 3.97 9.84
C TYR A 62 7.26 2.87 9.49
N SER A 63 5.98 3.14 9.72
CA SER A 63 4.90 2.30 9.19
C SER A 63 4.78 2.45 7.68
N LEU A 64 4.12 1.50 7.00
CA LEU A 64 3.91 1.59 5.55
C LEU A 64 3.10 2.83 5.15
N GLY A 65 2.12 3.22 5.95
CA GLY A 65 1.38 4.48 5.83
C GLY A 65 2.27 5.71 5.93
N GLU A 66 3.20 5.76 6.87
CA GLU A 66 4.17 6.86 7.01
C GLU A 66 5.14 6.91 5.82
N VAL A 67 5.60 5.76 5.32
CA VAL A 67 6.43 5.65 4.12
C VAL A 67 5.70 6.20 2.89
N TRP A 68 4.38 5.96 2.79
CA TRP A 68 3.52 6.52 1.75
C TRP A 68 3.34 8.03 1.88
N GLU A 69 3.09 8.53 3.09
CA GLU A 69 2.95 9.97 3.37
C GLU A 69 4.25 10.74 3.06
N LYS A 70 5.41 10.11 3.25
CA LYS A 70 6.73 10.63 2.86
C LYS A 70 7.03 10.52 1.36
N ASN A 71 6.09 9.98 0.58
CA ASN A 71 6.21 9.79 -0.87
C ASN A 71 7.42 8.92 -1.29
N ILE A 72 7.82 7.96 -0.45
CA ILE A 72 8.93 7.03 -0.77
C ILE A 72 8.48 5.95 -1.75
N ILE A 73 7.23 5.51 -1.65
CA ILE A 73 6.67 4.40 -2.46
C ILE A 73 5.80 4.87 -3.64
N GLY A 74 5.62 6.18 -3.82
CA GLY A 74 4.75 6.75 -4.85
C GLY A 74 3.25 6.58 -4.57
N GLY A 75 2.42 7.04 -5.49
CA GLY A 75 0.96 7.00 -5.37
C GLY A 75 0.39 7.92 -4.29
N SER A 76 1.18 8.85 -3.74
CA SER A 76 0.70 9.82 -2.76
C SER A 76 -0.15 10.91 -3.45
N PRO A 77 -1.09 11.54 -2.74
CA PRO A 77 -1.82 12.68 -3.25
C PRO A 77 -0.90 13.90 -3.23
N HIS A 78 -0.38 14.29 -4.39
CA HIS A 78 0.19 15.63 -4.64
C HIS A 78 -0.84 16.51 -5.33
#